data_AF-A0A7S1M905-F1
#
_entry.id   AF-A0A7S1M905-F1
#
_cell.length_a   1.000
_cell.length_b   1.000
_cell.length_c   1.000
_cell.angle_alpha   90.00
_cell.angle_beta   90.00
_cell.angle_gamma   90.00
#
_symmetry.space_group_name_H-M   'P 1'
#
loop_
_entity.id
_entity.type
_entity.pdbx_description
1 polymer ?
#
loop_
_entity_poly.entity_id
_entity_poly.type
_entity_poly.pdbx_seq_one_letter_code
_entity_poly.pdbx_strand_id
1 'polypeptide(L)'
;EVLKGCHLVLVPAGMPRKPGQDRKDLLNVNAGIAQQNVEAVAKYCPSAIIALIVNPVNSVVPAMCELWKKKGLDPRKIVGVTTLDVVRANKFVQELTGRPAQVPVVGGHAGKTILPLFSQDPAARTILAERIQELDVRVQDAGTEVVTEKKGKGSATLSMAYAGARLGRAVLSGLAGVEATECAYVMSNAQPEFPYFASKVTFGRDGVKKVHPVGKLSAHEQARLQEMLPILREEIDAGLEYAASRSLCD
;
A
#
# COMPACT_ATOMS: atom_id res chain seq x y z
N GLU A 1 23.01 14.48 -3.84
CA GLU A 1 24.02 13.45 -3.51
C GLU A 1 23.38 12.16 -3.02
N VAL A 2 22.47 12.23 -2.04
CA VAL A 2 21.78 11.07 -1.43
C VAL A 2 21.15 10.07 -2.42
N LEU A 3 20.66 10.53 -3.58
CA LEU A 3 19.96 9.68 -4.56
C LEU A 3 20.89 8.96 -5.56
N LYS A 4 22.13 9.42 -5.73
CA LYS A 4 23.03 8.85 -6.74
C LYS A 4 23.36 7.40 -6.38
N GLY A 5 23.12 6.47 -7.31
CA GLY A 5 23.40 5.04 -7.11
C GLY A 5 22.37 4.30 -6.24
N CYS A 6 21.27 4.94 -5.84
CA CYS A 6 20.18 4.24 -5.16
C CYS A 6 19.47 3.26 -6.12
N HIS A 7 19.15 2.07 -5.61
CA HIS A 7 18.33 1.07 -6.30
C HIS A 7 16.93 0.94 -5.70
N LEU A 8 16.76 1.41 -4.45
CA LEU A 8 15.49 1.51 -3.74
C LEU A 8 15.47 2.84 -2.98
N VAL A 9 14.37 3.57 -3.09
CA VAL A 9 14.09 4.79 -2.34
C VAL A 9 12.78 4.60 -1.57
N LEU A 10 12.87 4.57 -0.24
CA LEU A 10 11.70 4.53 0.65
C LEU A 10 11.26 5.96 0.96
N VAL A 11 9.99 6.29 0.71
CA VAL A 11 9.45 7.64 0.89
C VAL A 11 8.38 7.63 2.00
N PRO A 12 8.79 7.78 3.28
CA PRO A 12 7.87 8.02 4.40
C PRO A 12 7.44 9.48 4.53
N ALA A 13 8.08 10.39 3.79
CA ALA A 13 7.85 11.83 3.89
C ALA A 13 6.40 12.18 3.56
N GLY A 14 5.73 12.81 4.52
CA GLY A 14 4.35 13.25 4.40
C GLY A 14 3.91 13.92 5.68
N MET A 15 2.86 14.72 5.59
CA MET A 15 2.26 15.36 6.75
C MET A 15 1.21 14.44 7.36
N PRO A 16 1.18 14.29 8.71
CA PRO A 16 0.08 13.63 9.36
C PRO A 16 -1.19 14.47 9.20
N ARG A 17 -2.34 13.79 9.18
CA ARG A 17 -3.65 14.47 9.16
C ARG A 17 -3.81 15.35 10.40
N LYS A 18 -4.18 16.62 10.22
CA LYS A 18 -4.54 17.51 11.33
C LYS A 18 -6.05 17.40 11.66
N PRO A 19 -6.47 17.63 12.92
CA PRO A 19 -7.88 17.74 13.26
C PRO A 19 -8.58 18.78 12.35
N GLY A 20 -9.74 18.42 11.79
CA GLY A 20 -10.50 19.28 10.88
C GLY A 20 -9.97 19.40 9.44
N GLN A 21 -8.88 18.71 9.08
CA GLN A 21 -8.37 18.71 7.71
C GLN A 21 -9.17 17.79 6.80
N ASP A 22 -9.59 18.33 5.65
CA ASP A 22 -10.29 17.61 4.60
C ASP A 22 -9.37 16.64 3.85
N ARG A 23 -9.96 15.56 3.32
CA ARG A 23 -9.21 14.52 2.59
C ARG A 23 -8.49 15.09 1.36
N LYS A 24 -9.14 16.00 0.63
CA LYS A 24 -8.58 16.63 -0.57
C LYS A 24 -7.37 17.51 -0.25
N ASP A 25 -7.40 18.25 0.85
CA ASP A 25 -6.26 19.07 1.28
C ASP A 25 -5.07 18.22 1.69
N LEU A 26 -5.31 17.15 2.43
CA LEU A 26 -4.27 16.19 2.80
C LEU A 26 -3.65 15.55 1.55
N LEU A 27 -4.48 15.14 0.59
CA LEU A 27 -4.02 14.62 -0.69
C LEU A 27 -3.13 15.64 -1.42
N ASN A 28 -3.58 16.90 -1.58
CA ASN A 28 -2.79 17.91 -2.28
C ASN A 28 -1.42 18.16 -1.66
N VAL A 29 -1.36 18.27 -0.33
CA VAL A 29 -0.10 18.46 0.41
C VAL A 29 0.82 17.26 0.22
N ASN A 30 0.32 16.06 0.47
CA ASN A 30 1.15 14.86 0.48
C ASN A 30 1.51 14.38 -0.93
N ALA A 31 0.64 14.57 -1.93
CA ALA A 31 0.96 14.36 -3.33
C ALA A 31 2.00 15.36 -3.83
N GLY A 32 1.98 16.62 -3.35
CA GLY A 32 3.03 17.59 -3.66
C GLY A 32 4.40 17.19 -3.09
N ILE A 33 4.43 16.72 -1.83
CA ILE A 33 5.65 16.17 -1.23
C ILE A 33 6.13 14.94 -2.01
N ALA A 34 5.22 14.02 -2.33
CA ALA A 34 5.55 12.83 -3.11
C ALA A 34 6.10 13.20 -4.50
N GLN A 35 5.49 14.18 -5.18
CA GLN A 35 5.91 14.67 -6.48
C GLN A 35 7.35 15.19 -6.43
N GLN A 36 7.71 16.01 -5.45
CA GLN A 36 9.08 16.51 -5.29
C GLN A 36 10.10 15.37 -5.13
N ASN A 37 9.76 14.35 -4.34
CA ASN A 37 10.63 13.19 -4.13
C ASN A 37 10.77 12.37 -5.42
N VAL A 38 9.64 12.06 -6.07
CA VAL A 38 9.60 11.29 -7.32
C VAL A 38 10.36 12.06 -8.41
N GLU A 39 10.16 13.36 -8.57
CA GLU A 39 10.90 14.18 -9.52
C GLU A 39 12.42 14.12 -9.30
N ALA A 40 12.87 14.20 -8.04
CA ALA A 40 14.28 14.05 -7.71
C ALA A 40 14.79 12.64 -8.08
N VAL A 41 14.03 11.58 -7.82
CA VAL A 41 14.42 10.21 -8.21
C VAL A 41 14.47 10.07 -9.73
N ALA A 42 13.52 10.64 -10.48
CA ALA A 42 13.55 10.64 -11.94
C ALA A 42 14.83 11.25 -12.49
N LYS A 43 15.31 12.32 -11.85
CA LYS A 43 16.51 13.05 -12.26
C LYS A 43 17.81 12.32 -11.90
N TYR A 44 17.88 11.71 -10.73
CA TYR A 44 19.15 11.25 -10.15
C TYR A 44 19.33 9.74 -10.10
N CYS A 45 18.25 8.95 -10.11
CA CYS A 45 18.30 7.48 -10.12
C CYS A 45 17.01 6.87 -10.71
N PRO A 46 16.69 7.13 -12.00
CA PRO A 46 15.41 6.74 -12.63
C PRO A 46 15.16 5.22 -12.70
N SER A 47 16.19 4.40 -12.51
CA SER A 47 16.08 2.93 -12.46
C SER A 47 15.64 2.39 -11.09
N ALA A 48 15.69 3.22 -10.04
CA ALA A 48 15.37 2.83 -8.68
C ALA A 48 13.89 2.49 -8.52
N ILE A 49 13.61 1.56 -7.60
CA ILE A 49 12.25 1.33 -7.11
C ILE A 49 11.92 2.41 -6.07
N ILE A 50 10.76 3.03 -6.19
CA ILE A 50 10.26 4.03 -5.26
C ILE A 50 9.13 3.40 -4.46
N ALA A 51 9.34 3.18 -3.16
CA ALA A 51 8.30 2.67 -2.27
C ALA A 51 7.66 3.82 -1.48
N LEU A 52 6.44 4.18 -1.84
CA LEU A 52 5.65 5.27 -1.26
C LEU A 52 4.90 4.75 -0.02
N ILE A 53 5.25 5.31 1.14
CA ILE A 53 4.56 5.07 2.43
C ILE A 53 3.59 6.23 2.74
N VAL A 54 3.83 7.39 2.13
CA VAL A 54 3.04 8.60 2.30
C VAL A 54 1.54 8.37 2.02
N ASN A 55 0.70 8.90 2.91
CA ASN A 55 -0.75 8.77 2.82
C ASN A 55 -1.40 9.97 2.11
N PRO A 56 -2.57 9.81 1.45
CA PRO A 56 -3.29 8.55 1.25
C PRO A 56 -2.66 7.72 0.12
N VAL A 57 -2.20 6.50 0.43
CA VAL A 57 -1.51 5.64 -0.55
C VAL A 57 -2.36 5.37 -1.79
N ASN A 58 -3.67 5.15 -1.59
CA ASN A 58 -4.62 4.83 -2.67
C ASN A 58 -4.70 5.89 -3.77
N SER A 59 -4.43 7.16 -3.44
CA SER A 59 -4.44 8.30 -4.39
C SER A 59 -3.04 8.77 -4.76
N VAL A 60 -2.10 8.76 -3.82
CA VAL A 60 -0.73 9.22 -4.08
C VAL A 60 0.01 8.28 -5.04
N VAL A 61 -0.18 6.97 -4.92
CA VAL A 61 0.49 6.01 -5.83
C VAL A 61 0.01 6.19 -7.28
N PRO A 62 -1.30 6.21 -7.59
CA PRO A 62 -1.76 6.46 -8.96
C PRO A 62 -1.28 7.79 -9.52
N ALA A 63 -1.30 8.85 -8.71
CA ALA A 63 -0.80 10.16 -9.10
C ALA A 63 0.68 10.09 -9.52
N MET A 64 1.52 9.47 -8.68
CA MET A 64 2.96 9.38 -8.94
C MET A 64 3.27 8.45 -10.11
N CYS A 65 2.56 7.33 -10.27
CA CYS A 65 2.68 6.46 -11.43
C CYS A 65 2.38 7.19 -12.74
N GLU A 66 1.31 7.99 -12.78
CA GLU A 66 0.93 8.74 -13.99
C GLU A 66 1.95 9.84 -14.31
N LEU A 67 2.43 10.58 -13.31
CA LEU A 67 3.49 11.58 -13.50
C LEU A 67 4.81 10.94 -13.98
N TRP A 68 5.16 9.77 -13.43
CA TRP A 68 6.34 9.00 -13.83
C TRP A 68 6.24 8.53 -15.29
N LYS A 69 5.07 8.02 -15.67
CA LYS A 69 4.76 7.59 -17.03
C LYS A 69 4.80 8.76 -18.03
N LYS A 70 4.28 9.93 -17.67
CA LYS A 70 4.36 11.16 -18.50
C LYS A 70 5.80 11.58 -18.79
N LYS A 71 6.75 11.27 -17.88
CA LYS A 71 8.19 11.48 -18.08
C LYS A 71 8.86 10.37 -18.92
N GLY A 72 8.10 9.42 -19.45
CA GLY A 72 8.61 8.31 -20.27
C GLY A 72 9.26 7.19 -19.47
N LEU A 73 9.06 7.15 -18.15
CA LEU A 73 9.65 6.15 -17.25
C LEU A 73 8.66 5.01 -16.95
N ASP A 74 9.18 3.84 -16.58
CA ASP A 74 8.36 2.65 -16.29
C ASP A 74 7.59 2.82 -14.96
N PRO A 75 6.24 2.94 -14.97
CA PRO A 75 5.46 3.17 -13.76
C PRO A 75 5.46 1.96 -12.81
N ARG A 76 5.92 0.78 -13.25
CA ARG A 76 6.12 -0.41 -12.39
C ARG A 76 7.25 -0.22 -11.36
N LYS A 77 8.02 0.87 -11.47
CA LYS A 77 9.01 1.28 -10.47
C LYS A 77 8.40 1.93 -9.23
N ILE A 78 7.14 2.38 -9.29
CA ILE A 78 6.43 2.98 -8.15
C ILE A 78 5.63 1.89 -7.43
N VAL A 79 5.80 1.80 -6.12
CA VAL A 79 5.16 0.78 -5.27
C VAL A 79 4.57 1.44 -4.02
N GLY A 80 3.31 1.18 -3.72
CA GLY A 80 2.67 1.58 -2.47
C GLY A 80 2.90 0.57 -1.35
N VAL A 81 3.34 1.04 -0.18
CA VAL A 81 3.60 0.19 0.98
C VAL A 81 2.32 -0.05 1.76
N THR A 82 1.73 -1.23 1.61
CA THR A 82 0.55 -1.68 2.38
C THR A 82 0.86 -2.76 3.41
N THR A 83 2.15 -3.07 3.58
CA THR A 83 2.65 -4.18 4.41
C THR A 83 2.22 -4.06 5.88
N LEU A 84 1.92 -2.85 6.38
CA LEU A 84 1.46 -2.67 7.76
C LEU A 84 0.12 -3.38 8.01
N ASP A 85 -0.75 -3.46 7.00
CA ASP A 85 -2.05 -4.13 7.15
C ASP A 85 -1.88 -5.63 7.27
N VAL A 86 -0.95 -6.21 6.50
CA VAL A 86 -0.54 -7.63 6.63
C VAL A 86 0.04 -7.88 8.02
N VAL A 87 0.91 -6.99 8.51
CA VAL A 87 1.51 -7.12 9.84
C VAL A 87 0.44 -7.11 10.94
N ARG A 88 -0.56 -6.24 10.83
CA ARG A 88 -1.70 -6.16 11.76
C ARG A 88 -2.58 -7.41 11.69
N ALA A 89 -2.99 -7.81 10.49
CA ALA A 89 -3.81 -9.01 10.29
C ALA A 89 -3.13 -10.25 10.88
N ASN A 90 -1.83 -10.44 10.60
CA ASN A 90 -1.07 -11.55 11.15
C ASN A 90 -1.00 -11.51 12.68
N LYS A 91 -0.75 -10.32 13.25
CA LYS A 91 -0.67 -10.15 14.70
C LYS A 91 -2.01 -10.47 15.37
N PHE A 92 -3.12 -9.96 14.85
CA PHE A 92 -4.43 -10.19 15.44
C PHE A 92 -4.91 -11.63 15.30
N VAL A 93 -4.65 -12.30 14.16
CA VAL A 93 -4.90 -13.75 14.02
C VAL A 93 -4.06 -14.55 15.02
N GLN A 94 -2.78 -14.19 15.19
CA GLN A 94 -1.92 -14.87 16.14
C GLN A 94 -2.39 -14.68 17.59
N GLU A 95 -2.87 -13.49 17.97
CA GLU A 95 -3.44 -13.23 19.30
C GLU A 95 -4.66 -14.10 19.59
N LEU A 96 -5.52 -14.33 18.59
CA LEU A 96 -6.73 -15.13 18.74
C LEU A 96 -6.48 -16.64 18.70
N THR A 97 -5.49 -17.09 17.91
CA THR A 97 -5.30 -18.52 17.61
C THR A 97 -4.08 -19.13 18.27
N GLY A 98 -3.18 -18.31 18.83
CA GLY A 98 -1.88 -18.73 19.35
C GLY A 98 -0.88 -19.20 18.28
N ARG A 99 -1.22 -19.11 16.99
CA ARG A 99 -0.41 -19.65 15.88
C ARG A 99 0.10 -18.54 14.96
N PRO A 100 1.30 -18.69 14.37
CA PRO A 100 1.76 -17.77 13.32
C PRO A 100 0.78 -17.73 12.14
N ALA A 101 0.60 -16.55 11.57
CA ALA A 101 -0.30 -16.33 10.44
C ALA A 101 0.40 -15.58 9.30
N GLN A 102 -0.06 -15.84 8.08
CA GLN A 102 0.38 -15.19 6.83
C GLN A 102 -0.84 -14.78 6.01
N VAL A 103 -1.70 -13.96 6.59
CA VAL A 103 -2.92 -13.44 5.98
C VAL A 103 -2.57 -12.48 4.85
N PRO A 104 -2.94 -12.76 3.59
CA PRO A 104 -2.83 -11.80 2.51
C PRO A 104 -3.81 -10.65 2.75
N VAL A 105 -3.38 -9.42 2.56
CA VAL A 105 -4.26 -8.25 2.58
C VAL A 105 -4.25 -7.62 1.19
N VAL A 106 -5.43 -7.42 0.61
CA VAL A 106 -5.64 -6.94 -0.74
C VAL A 106 -6.49 -5.66 -0.75
N GLY A 107 -6.63 -5.04 -1.92
CA GLY A 107 -7.45 -3.85 -2.10
C GLY A 107 -6.68 -2.53 -2.06
N GLY A 108 -6.90 -1.73 -1.03
CA GLY A 108 -6.22 -0.45 -0.78
C GLY A 108 -5.59 -0.40 0.62
N HIS A 109 -5.32 0.82 1.10
CA HIS A 109 -4.66 1.11 2.38
C HIS A 109 -5.44 2.11 3.25
N ALA A 110 -6.76 2.22 3.05
CA ALA A 110 -7.59 3.20 3.75
C ALA A 110 -8.93 2.61 4.17
N GLY A 111 -9.11 2.41 5.48
CA GLY A 111 -10.36 1.95 6.09
C GLY A 111 -10.96 0.76 5.35
N LYS A 112 -12.18 0.91 4.84
CA LYS A 112 -12.92 -0.13 4.13
C LYS A 112 -12.24 -0.68 2.87
N THR A 113 -11.23 0.00 2.31
CA THR A 113 -10.47 -0.53 1.18
C THR A 113 -9.48 -1.62 1.57
N ILE A 114 -9.17 -1.77 2.86
CA ILE A 114 -8.30 -2.82 3.39
C ILE A 114 -9.12 -4.11 3.46
N LEU A 115 -8.72 -5.14 2.71
CA LEU A 115 -9.41 -6.43 2.66
C LEU A 115 -8.48 -7.58 3.04
N PRO A 116 -8.48 -8.03 4.31
CA PRO A 116 -7.74 -9.21 4.75
C PRO A 116 -8.41 -10.50 4.28
N LEU A 117 -7.65 -11.37 3.63
CA LEU A 117 -8.12 -12.66 3.10
C LEU A 117 -7.90 -13.78 4.12
N PHE A 118 -8.63 -13.73 5.23
CA PHE A 118 -8.56 -14.72 6.31
C PHE A 118 -8.82 -16.15 5.83
N SER A 119 -9.65 -16.34 4.80
CA SER A 119 -9.93 -17.66 4.23
C SER A 119 -8.71 -18.31 3.56
N GLN A 120 -7.67 -17.53 3.27
CA GLN A 120 -6.43 -17.98 2.63
C GLN A 120 -5.31 -18.32 3.62
N ASP A 121 -5.52 -18.14 4.93
CA ASP A 121 -4.55 -18.48 5.96
C ASP A 121 -5.03 -19.67 6.82
N PRO A 122 -4.24 -20.74 7.00
CA PRO A 122 -4.65 -21.91 7.77
C PRO A 122 -4.98 -21.62 9.24
N ALA A 123 -4.30 -20.67 9.88
CA ALA A 123 -4.58 -20.32 11.27
C ALA A 123 -5.89 -19.52 11.38
N ALA A 124 -6.08 -18.54 10.50
CA ALA A 124 -7.29 -17.73 10.45
C ALA A 124 -8.54 -18.54 10.11
N ARG A 125 -8.42 -19.61 9.30
CA ARG A 125 -9.54 -20.52 8.97
C ARG A 125 -10.14 -21.26 10.16
N THR A 126 -9.49 -21.30 11.32
CA THR A 126 -10.08 -21.90 12.54
C THR A 126 -10.84 -20.89 13.39
N ILE A 127 -10.83 -19.61 13.02
CA ILE A 127 -11.58 -18.57 13.73
C ILE A 127 -13.06 -18.69 13.34
N LEU A 128 -13.94 -18.58 14.33
CA LEU A 128 -15.40 -18.60 14.11
C LEU A 128 -15.82 -17.43 13.21
N ALA A 129 -16.81 -17.66 12.35
CA ALA A 129 -17.25 -16.68 11.34
C ALA A 129 -17.68 -15.33 11.95
N GLU A 130 -18.31 -15.33 13.13
CA GLU A 130 -18.67 -14.12 13.88
C GLU A 130 -17.44 -13.28 14.27
N ARG A 131 -16.36 -13.95 14.71
CA ARG A 131 -15.11 -13.29 15.10
C ARG A 131 -14.30 -12.80 13.89
N ILE A 132 -14.50 -13.40 12.71
CA ILE A 132 -13.89 -12.91 11.46
C ILE A 132 -14.39 -11.51 11.11
N GLN A 133 -15.68 -11.22 11.31
CA GLN A 133 -16.24 -9.90 11.01
C GLN A 133 -15.67 -8.82 11.94
N GLU A 134 -15.60 -9.10 13.25
CA GLU A 134 -14.95 -8.21 14.23
C GLU A 134 -13.48 -7.97 13.90
N LEU A 135 -12.77 -9.05 13.52
CA LEU A 135 -11.36 -8.99 13.17
C LEU A 135 -11.11 -8.17 11.90
N ASP A 136 -11.96 -8.31 10.89
CA ASP A 136 -11.91 -7.52 9.66
C ASP A 136 -12.03 -6.02 9.96
N VAL A 137 -13.05 -5.62 10.74
CA VAL A 137 -13.23 -4.23 11.17
C VAL A 137 -12.00 -3.73 11.94
N ARG A 138 -11.49 -4.53 12.89
CA ARG A 138 -10.30 -4.16 13.66
C ARG A 138 -9.07 -3.94 12.77
N VAL A 139 -8.86 -4.75 11.73
CA VAL A 139 -7.74 -4.54 10.79
C VAL A 139 -7.90 -3.22 10.04
N GLN A 140 -9.11 -2.90 9.57
CA GLN A 140 -9.40 -1.65 8.86
C GLN A 140 -9.19 -0.42 9.75
N ASP A 141 -9.56 -0.52 11.03
CA ASP A 141 -9.53 0.60 11.99
C ASP A 141 -8.26 0.68 12.83
N ALA A 142 -7.35 -0.29 12.75
CA ALA A 142 -6.11 -0.33 13.53
C ALA A 142 -5.19 0.91 13.29
N GLY A 143 -5.35 1.62 12.17
CA GLY A 143 -4.74 2.94 11.96
C GLY A 143 -5.30 4.00 12.90
N THR A 144 -6.62 4.06 12.98
CA THR A 144 -7.39 4.97 13.82
C THR A 144 -7.18 4.66 15.30
N GLU A 145 -7.17 3.39 15.70
CA GLU A 145 -6.89 2.97 17.08
C GLU A 145 -5.56 3.55 17.58
N VAL A 146 -4.49 3.45 16.81
CA VAL A 146 -3.17 3.99 17.20
C VAL A 146 -3.19 5.51 17.33
N VAL A 147 -3.91 6.23 16.46
CA VAL A 147 -4.05 7.68 16.55
C VAL A 147 -4.79 8.08 17.82
N THR A 148 -5.87 7.37 18.14
CA THR A 148 -6.68 7.57 19.35
C THR A 148 -5.85 7.31 20.61
N GLU A 149 -5.12 6.19 20.68
CA GLU A 149 -4.24 5.85 21.80
C GLU A 149 -3.10 6.86 21.98
N LYS A 150 -2.59 7.42 20.87
CA LYS A 150 -1.63 8.53 20.91
C LYS A 150 -2.26 9.89 21.19
N LYS A 151 -3.55 9.95 21.52
CA LYS A 151 -4.31 11.19 21.80
C LYS A 151 -4.18 12.21 20.67
N GLY A 152 -4.22 11.74 19.42
CA GLY A 152 -4.07 12.57 18.22
C GLY A 152 -2.65 13.07 17.95
N LYS A 153 -1.64 12.69 18.76
CA LYS A 153 -0.23 13.12 18.60
C LYS A 153 0.51 12.25 17.58
N GLY A 154 -0.06 12.15 16.38
CA GLY A 154 0.47 11.37 15.26
C GLY A 154 -0.09 9.95 15.15
N SER A 155 0.43 9.22 14.17
CA SER A 155 -0.03 7.88 13.79
C SER A 155 1.01 6.79 14.10
N ALA A 156 0.84 5.60 13.53
CA ALA A 156 1.79 4.49 13.64
C ALA A 156 3.17 4.89 13.08
N THR A 157 4.21 4.80 13.91
CA THR A 157 5.60 5.13 13.53
C THR A 157 6.48 3.90 13.52
N LEU A 158 6.67 3.24 14.68
CA LEU A 158 7.56 2.08 14.82
C LEU A 158 7.08 0.87 14.01
N SER A 159 5.79 0.54 14.09
CA SER A 159 5.21 -0.56 13.31
C SER A 159 5.22 -0.26 11.81
N MET A 160 5.06 1.01 11.41
CA MET A 160 5.20 1.43 10.02
C MET A 160 6.66 1.33 9.54
N ALA A 161 7.63 1.70 10.37
CA ALA A 161 9.06 1.53 10.06
C ALA A 161 9.41 0.05 9.85
N TYR A 162 8.89 -0.84 10.71
CA TYR A 162 9.04 -2.29 10.53
C TYR A 162 8.42 -2.78 9.21
N ALA A 163 7.20 -2.36 8.90
CA ALA A 163 6.51 -2.73 7.67
C ALA A 163 7.23 -2.22 6.41
N GLY A 164 7.70 -0.96 6.42
CA GLY A 164 8.51 -0.38 5.34
C GLY A 164 9.83 -1.11 5.15
N ALA A 165 10.53 -1.46 6.24
CA ALA A 165 11.76 -2.25 6.19
C ALA A 165 11.53 -3.69 5.69
N ARG A 166 10.36 -4.29 5.98
CA ARG A 166 9.98 -5.61 5.49
C ARG A 166 9.77 -5.60 3.98
N LEU A 167 8.97 -4.67 3.45
CA LEU A 167 8.80 -4.54 1.99
C LEU A 167 10.12 -4.19 1.32
N GLY A 168 10.89 -3.26 1.89
CA GLY A 168 12.20 -2.87 1.36
C GLY A 168 13.15 -4.06 1.25
N ARG A 169 13.14 -4.97 2.23
CA ARG A 169 13.90 -6.23 2.16
C ARG A 169 13.43 -7.14 1.02
N ALA A 170 12.12 -7.27 0.79
CA ALA A 170 11.61 -8.06 -0.32
C ALA A 170 12.03 -7.47 -1.68
N VAL A 171 11.96 -6.14 -1.83
CA VAL A 171 12.44 -5.45 -3.04
C VAL A 171 13.94 -5.67 -3.23
N LEU A 172 14.76 -5.44 -2.20
CA LEU A 172 16.22 -5.64 -2.27
C LEU A 172 16.59 -7.09 -2.58
N SER A 173 15.89 -8.07 -2.01
CA SER A 173 16.05 -9.49 -2.34
C SER A 173 15.80 -9.72 -3.83
N GLY A 174 14.69 -9.20 -4.36
CA GLY A 174 14.35 -9.28 -5.78
C GLY A 174 15.43 -8.67 -6.67
N LEU A 175 15.89 -7.46 -6.34
CA LEU A 175 16.98 -6.77 -7.04
C LEU A 175 18.29 -7.58 -7.04
N ALA A 176 18.58 -8.29 -5.95
CA ALA A 176 19.72 -9.21 -5.84
C ALA A 176 19.55 -10.52 -6.66
N GLY A 177 18.35 -10.77 -7.20
CA GLY A 177 18.03 -11.96 -7.98
C GLY A 177 17.39 -13.09 -7.18
N VAL A 178 17.05 -12.86 -5.91
CA VAL A 178 16.31 -13.81 -5.07
C VAL A 178 14.87 -13.31 -4.94
N GLU A 179 13.96 -13.97 -5.65
CA GLU A 179 12.55 -13.57 -5.65
C GLU A 179 11.95 -13.58 -4.24
N ALA A 180 11.26 -12.51 -3.90
CA ALA A 180 10.53 -12.38 -2.65
C ALA A 180 9.11 -11.88 -2.94
N THR A 181 8.14 -12.37 -2.17
CA THR A 181 6.73 -12.05 -2.37
C THR A 181 6.16 -11.36 -1.14
N GLU A 182 5.51 -10.21 -1.35
CA GLU A 182 4.83 -9.42 -0.32
C GLU A 182 3.54 -8.82 -0.90
N CYS A 183 2.59 -8.44 -0.04
CA CYS A 183 1.50 -7.59 -0.50
C CYS A 183 1.98 -6.15 -0.70
N ALA A 184 1.65 -5.56 -1.84
CA ALA A 184 1.95 -4.17 -2.16
C ALA A 184 0.89 -3.59 -3.09
N TYR A 185 0.66 -2.27 -3.00
CA TYR A 185 -0.27 -1.54 -3.87
C TYR A 185 0.46 -1.04 -5.11
N VAL A 186 0.14 -1.61 -6.27
CA VAL A 186 0.88 -1.38 -7.51
C VAL A 186 -0.08 -1.21 -8.69
N MET A 187 0.43 -0.78 -9.84
CA MET A 187 -0.27 -1.01 -11.10
C MET A 187 -0.57 -2.50 -11.25
N SER A 188 -1.83 -2.85 -11.41
CA SER A 188 -2.30 -4.21 -11.19
C SER A 188 -3.36 -4.60 -12.20
N ASN A 189 -3.38 -5.88 -12.55
CA ASN A 189 -4.47 -6.55 -13.24
C ASN A 189 -5.12 -7.63 -12.35
N ALA A 190 -4.80 -7.66 -11.05
CA ALA A 190 -5.35 -8.62 -10.11
C ALA A 190 -6.87 -8.46 -9.93
N GLN A 191 -7.38 -7.24 -10.16
CA GLN A 191 -8.81 -6.94 -10.24
C GLN A 191 -9.09 -6.28 -11.61
N PRO A 192 -9.80 -6.94 -12.54
CA PRO A 192 -9.87 -6.53 -13.95
C PRO A 192 -10.33 -5.09 -14.25
N GLU A 193 -11.07 -4.46 -13.34
CA GLU A 193 -11.65 -3.12 -13.54
C GLU A 193 -10.84 -2.00 -12.87
N PHE A 194 -9.72 -2.31 -12.23
CA PHE A 194 -8.96 -1.38 -11.41
C PHE A 194 -7.50 -1.32 -11.88
N PRO A 195 -6.98 -0.15 -12.30
CA PRO A 195 -5.61 -0.02 -12.76
C PRO A 195 -4.59 -0.15 -11.63
N TYR A 196 -5.02 -0.01 -10.37
CA TYR A 196 -4.20 -0.15 -9.17
C TYR A 196 -4.92 -1.00 -8.14
N PHE A 197 -4.19 -1.91 -7.51
CA PHE A 197 -4.76 -2.80 -6.49
C PHE A 197 -3.64 -3.41 -5.64
N ALA A 198 -3.84 -3.47 -4.32
CA ALA A 198 -2.98 -4.22 -3.42
C ALA A 198 -3.25 -5.70 -3.58
N SER A 199 -2.20 -6.47 -3.84
CA SER A 199 -2.26 -7.93 -3.93
C SER A 199 -0.87 -8.51 -3.65
N LYS A 200 -0.74 -9.84 -3.63
CA LYS A 200 0.59 -10.47 -3.58
C LYS A 200 1.38 -10.08 -4.84
N VAL A 201 2.60 -9.61 -4.64
CA VAL A 201 3.52 -9.19 -5.69
C VAL A 201 4.86 -9.88 -5.46
N THR A 202 5.38 -10.53 -6.50
CA THR A 202 6.76 -11.04 -6.50
C THR A 202 7.69 -9.98 -7.07
N PHE A 203 8.72 -9.65 -6.31
CA PHE A 203 9.80 -8.76 -6.71
C PHE A 203 10.96 -9.56 -7.32
N GLY A 204 11.49 -9.08 -8.44
CA GLY A 204 12.66 -9.61 -9.14
C GLY A 204 13.67 -8.50 -9.47
N ARG A 205 14.59 -8.79 -10.40
CA ARG A 205 15.73 -7.91 -10.72
C ARG A 205 15.35 -6.50 -11.17
N ASP A 206 14.16 -6.36 -11.76
CA ASP A 206 13.67 -5.09 -12.30
C ASP A 206 12.57 -4.45 -11.45
N GLY A 207 12.28 -4.97 -10.26
CA GLY A 207 11.17 -4.53 -9.41
C GLY A 207 10.00 -5.52 -9.45
N VAL A 208 8.79 -5.03 -9.69
CA VAL A 208 7.58 -5.85 -9.77
C VAL A 208 7.70 -6.84 -10.94
N LYS A 209 7.96 -8.11 -10.64
CA LYS A 209 8.08 -9.19 -11.64
C LYS A 209 6.72 -9.80 -11.97
N LYS A 210 5.91 -10.05 -10.94
CA LYS A 210 4.60 -10.70 -11.07
C LYS A 210 3.60 -10.13 -10.08
N VAL A 211 2.44 -9.74 -10.59
CA VAL A 211 1.24 -9.48 -9.80
C VAL A 211 0.43 -10.78 -9.76
N HIS A 212 0.11 -11.28 -8.58
CA HIS A 212 -0.66 -12.52 -8.43
C HIS A 212 -2.16 -12.22 -8.37
N PRO A 213 -3.02 -13.12 -8.88
CA PRO A 213 -4.46 -12.96 -8.74
C PRO A 213 -4.87 -12.98 -7.26
N VAL A 214 -6.02 -12.35 -6.96
CA VAL A 214 -6.59 -12.32 -5.60
C VAL A 214 -6.84 -13.72 -5.04
N GLY A 215 -7.16 -14.69 -5.90
CA GLY A 215 -7.42 -16.07 -5.51
C GLY A 215 -8.87 -16.28 -5.07
N LYS A 216 -9.13 -17.42 -4.42
CA LYS A 216 -10.47 -17.78 -3.94
C LYS A 216 -10.86 -16.91 -2.75
N LEU A 217 -12.10 -16.44 -2.76
CA LEU A 217 -12.72 -15.66 -1.69
C LEU A 217 -13.83 -16.46 -1.01
N SER A 218 -13.99 -16.25 0.29
CA SER A 218 -15.19 -16.63 1.05
C SER A 218 -16.35 -15.67 0.74
N ALA A 219 -17.57 -16.02 1.19
CA ALA A 219 -18.74 -15.17 1.00
C ALA A 219 -18.57 -13.78 1.67
N HIS A 220 -17.97 -13.73 2.86
CA HIS A 220 -17.65 -12.47 3.56
C HIS A 220 -16.68 -11.60 2.75
N GLU A 221 -15.55 -12.18 2.32
CA GLU A 221 -14.52 -11.45 1.56
C GLU A 221 -15.04 -11.01 0.19
N GLN A 222 -15.91 -11.80 -0.45
CA GLN A 222 -16.57 -11.41 -1.70
C GLN A 222 -17.49 -10.20 -1.49
N ALA A 223 -18.31 -10.19 -0.44
CA ALA A 223 -19.17 -9.06 -0.10
C ALA A 223 -18.35 -7.80 0.22
N ARG A 224 -17.28 -7.95 1.01
CA ARG A 224 -16.35 -6.86 1.33
C ARG A 224 -15.63 -6.32 0.11
N LEU A 225 -15.24 -7.20 -0.82
CA LEU A 225 -14.68 -6.79 -2.11
C LEU A 225 -15.67 -5.87 -2.83
N GLN A 226 -16.94 -6.28 -2.99
CA GLN A 226 -17.94 -5.43 -3.66
C GLN A 226 -18.14 -4.08 -2.97
N GLU A 227 -18.14 -4.05 -1.64
CA GLU A 227 -18.28 -2.81 -0.87
C GLU A 227 -17.08 -1.85 -1.06
N MET A 228 -15.86 -2.38 -1.17
CA MET A 228 -14.66 -1.54 -1.28
C MET A 228 -14.43 -0.95 -2.68
N LEU A 229 -14.88 -1.63 -3.75
CA LEU A 229 -14.60 -1.22 -5.13
C LEU A 229 -15.01 0.24 -5.44
N PRO A 230 -16.24 0.72 -5.11
CA PRO A 230 -16.60 2.11 -5.39
C PRO A 230 -15.71 3.11 -4.63
N ILE A 231 -15.37 2.82 -3.37
CA ILE A 231 -14.51 3.68 -2.55
C ILE A 231 -13.10 3.76 -3.14
N LEU A 232 -12.54 2.62 -3.51
CA LEU A 232 -11.21 2.56 -4.10
C LEU A 232 -11.16 3.29 -5.45
N ARG A 233 -12.24 3.24 -6.24
CA ARG A 233 -12.33 3.92 -7.53
C ARG A 233 -12.23 5.44 -7.34
N GLU A 234 -13.03 6.00 -6.44
CA GLU A 234 -12.98 7.43 -6.11
C GLU A 234 -11.58 7.87 -5.65
N GLU A 235 -10.91 7.06 -4.83
CA GLU A 235 -9.58 7.38 -4.33
C GLU A 235 -8.50 7.29 -5.43
N ILE A 236 -8.61 6.34 -6.36
CA ILE A 236 -7.74 6.26 -7.54
C ILE A 236 -7.97 7.45 -8.45
N ASP A 237 -9.23 7.75 -8.76
CA ASP A 237 -9.62 8.83 -9.65
C ASP A 237 -9.13 10.18 -9.12
N ALA A 238 -9.24 10.44 -7.82
CA ALA A 238 -8.68 11.64 -7.19
C ALA A 238 -7.15 11.78 -7.40
N GLY A 239 -6.42 10.66 -7.40
CA GLY A 239 -4.99 10.63 -7.71
C GLY A 239 -4.70 10.91 -9.18
N LEU A 240 -5.47 10.32 -10.09
CA LEU A 240 -5.33 10.54 -11.53
C LEU A 240 -5.70 11.98 -11.93
N GLU A 241 -6.74 12.54 -11.33
CA GLU A 241 -7.13 13.95 -11.48
C GLU A 241 -6.02 14.89 -11.01
N TYR A 242 -5.39 14.58 -9.87
CA TYR A 242 -4.23 15.35 -9.40
C TYR A 242 -3.11 15.36 -10.46
N ALA A 243 -2.81 14.20 -11.06
CA ALA A 243 -1.77 14.09 -12.08
C ALA A 243 -2.16 14.69 -13.43
N ALA A 244 -3.45 14.75 -13.78
CA ALA A 244 -3.92 15.16 -15.11
C ALA A 244 -3.37 16.52 -15.57
N SER A 245 -3.38 17.51 -14.68
CA SER A 245 -2.91 18.88 -14.94
C SER A 245 -1.44 19.15 -14.55
N ARG A 246 -0.67 18.10 -14.25
CA ARG A 246 0.71 18.20 -13.75
C ARG A 246 1.68 17.35 -14.58
N SER A 247 2.95 17.72 -14.47
CA SER A 247 4.11 17.01 -15.02
C SER A 247 5.26 17.11 -14.03
N LEU A 248 6.18 16.15 -14.08
CA LEU A 248 7.47 16.27 -13.38
C LEU A 248 8.33 17.29 -14.15
N CYS A 249 9.09 18.14 -13.44
CA CYS A 249 10.03 19.03 -14.12
C CYS A 249 11.19 18.23 -14.73
N ASP A 250 11.93 18.84 -15.67
CA ASP A 250 13.06 18.22 -16.37
C ASP A 250 14.30 17.94 -15.46
#